data_AF-A0A453NH49-F1
#
_entry.id   AF-A0A453NH49-F1
#
_cell.length_a   1.000
_cell.length_b   1.000
_cell.length_c   1.000
_cell.angle_alpha   90.00
_cell.angle_beta   90.00
_cell.angle_gamma   90.00
#
_symmetry.space_group_name_H-M   'P 1'
#
loop_
_entity.id
_entity.type
_entity.pdbx_description
1 polymer ?
#
loop_
_entity_poly.entity_id
_entity_poly.type
_entity_poly.pdbx_seq_one_letter_code
_entity_poly.pdbx_strand_id
1 'polypeptide(L)'
;SLVGLFVTHYVLLLCSFKEQLQQHVRVHAMEAVMGCWELEQSLQSLTGASPGEGTGATMSDDEDNQVDSETNMFDGSDGSDGMGFGPLILTEGERSLIERVRHELKSELKQGYKEKLVDIREEIMRKRRAGKLPGDTAATLKAWWQAHSKWPYPTEDDKARLVQETGLQLKQINNWFINQRKRNWHSSNTASSSEKTKKKR
;
A
#
# COMPACT_ATOMS: atom_id res chain seq x y z
N SER A 1 -28.58 50.66 -21.06
CA SER A 1 -27.89 49.99 -22.18
C SER A 1 -28.02 48.48 -22.06
N LEU A 2 -28.17 47.79 -23.20
CA LEU A 2 -28.24 46.33 -23.30
C LEU A 2 -27.09 45.62 -22.55
N VAL A 3 -25.90 46.24 -22.55
CA VAL A 3 -24.71 45.80 -21.83
C VAL A 3 -24.92 45.75 -20.31
N GLY A 4 -25.64 46.72 -19.73
CA GLY A 4 -25.93 46.74 -18.29
C GLY A 4 -26.84 45.59 -17.87
N LEU A 5 -27.87 45.30 -18.69
CA LEU A 5 -28.79 44.18 -18.46
C LEU A 5 -28.06 42.82 -18.58
N PHE A 6 -27.18 42.68 -19.57
CA PHE A 6 -26.36 41.49 -19.73
C PHE A 6 -25.44 41.24 -18.53
N VAL A 7 -24.75 42.29 -18.06
CA VAL A 7 -23.87 42.18 -16.88
C VAL A 7 -24.67 41.81 -15.63
N THR A 8 -25.86 42.37 -15.42
CA THR A 8 -26.71 42.00 -14.27
C THR A 8 -27.15 40.53 -14.32
N HIS A 9 -27.58 40.03 -15.49
CA HIS A 9 -27.95 38.62 -15.63
C HIS A 9 -26.75 37.68 -15.46
N TYR A 10 -25.58 38.07 -15.97
CA TYR A 10 -24.35 37.31 -15.81
C TYR A 10 -23.92 37.22 -14.34
N VAL A 11 -24.01 38.32 -13.59
CA VAL A 11 -23.72 38.32 -12.14
C VAL A 11 -24.69 37.42 -11.38
N LEU A 12 -25.99 37.48 -11.69
CA LEU A 12 -26.99 36.60 -11.05
C LEU A 12 -26.71 35.11 -11.35
N LEU A 13 -26.30 34.78 -12.58
CA LEU A 13 -25.91 33.42 -12.96
C LEU A 13 -24.66 32.95 -12.22
N LEU A 14 -23.66 33.81 -12.04
CA LEU A 14 -22.47 33.47 -11.27
C LEU A 14 -22.79 33.27 -9.77
N CYS A 15 -23.71 34.07 -9.22
CA CYS A 15 -24.17 33.90 -7.84
C CYS A 15 -24.88 32.55 -7.66
N SER A 16 -25.77 32.17 -8.57
CA SER A 16 -26.47 30.88 -8.48
C SER A 16 -25.51 29.69 -8.63
N PHE A 17 -24.52 29.78 -9.53
CA PHE A 17 -23.51 28.75 -9.69
C PHE A 17 -22.61 28.61 -8.45
N LYS A 18 -22.23 29.74 -7.83
CA LYS A 18 -21.48 29.76 -6.57
C LYS A 18 -22.26 29.07 -5.45
N GLU A 19 -23.55 29.39 -5.30
CA GLU A 19 -24.41 28.79 -4.28
C GLU A 19 -24.54 27.28 -4.50
N GLN A 20 -24.75 26.84 -5.74
CA GLN A 20 -24.86 25.43 -6.09
C GLN A 20 -23.57 24.66 -5.76
N LEU A 21 -22.41 25.23 -6.10
CA LEU A 21 -21.12 24.62 -5.80
C LEU A 21 -20.86 24.56 -4.29
N GLN A 22 -21.19 25.64 -3.56
CA GLN A 22 -21.07 25.65 -2.10
C GLN A 22 -21.98 24.62 -1.44
N GLN A 23 -23.22 24.48 -1.91
CA GLN A 23 -24.15 23.49 -1.38
C GLN A 23 -23.65 22.07 -1.63
N HIS A 24 -23.15 21.78 -2.84
CA HIS A 24 -22.59 20.48 -3.18
C HIS A 24 -21.39 20.10 -2.29
N VAL A 25 -20.46 21.05 -2.08
CA VAL A 25 -19.32 20.83 -1.18
C VAL A 25 -19.78 20.62 0.27
N ARG A 26 -20.75 21.40 0.76
CA ARG A 26 -21.28 21.25 2.12
C ARG A 26 -21.93 19.88 2.33
N VAL A 27 -22.77 19.44 1.40
CA VAL A 27 -23.48 18.16 1.50
C VAL A 27 -22.48 17.01 1.47
N HIS A 28 -21.57 16.96 0.49
CA HIS A 28 -20.62 15.85 0.41
C HIS A 28 -19.59 15.84 1.54
N ALA A 29 -19.15 17.00 2.02
CA ALA A 29 -18.30 17.05 3.20
C ALA A 29 -19.04 16.54 4.43
N MET A 30 -20.31 16.91 4.61
CA MET A 30 -21.12 16.44 5.74
C MET A 30 -21.42 14.94 5.66
N GLU A 31 -21.80 14.42 4.48
CA GLU A 31 -21.99 12.99 4.23
C GLU A 31 -20.71 12.19 4.49
N ALA A 32 -19.55 12.69 4.05
CA ALA A 32 -18.27 12.04 4.32
C ALA A 32 -17.94 12.02 5.81
N VAL A 33 -18.12 13.14 6.51
CA VAL A 33 -17.91 13.23 7.97
C VAL A 33 -18.85 12.29 8.71
N MET A 34 -20.13 12.25 8.34
CA MET A 34 -21.11 11.33 8.91
C MET A 34 -20.74 9.87 8.64
N GLY A 35 -20.36 9.53 7.41
CA GLY A 35 -19.92 8.18 7.05
C GLY A 35 -18.65 7.74 7.79
N CYS A 36 -17.69 8.65 7.99
CA CYS A 36 -16.53 8.38 8.83
C CYS A 36 -16.92 8.11 10.28
N TRP A 37 -17.82 8.91 10.84
CA TRP A 37 -18.32 8.73 12.21
C TRP A 37 -19.08 7.40 12.37
N GLU A 38 -19.93 7.02 11.40
CA GLU A 38 -20.65 5.75 11.40
C GLU A 38 -19.69 4.54 11.34
N LEU A 39 -18.65 4.62 10.50
CA LEU A 39 -17.62 3.59 10.43
C LEU A 39 -16.86 3.46 11.75
N GLU A 40 -16.52 4.58 12.38
CA GLU A 40 -15.86 4.61 13.68
C GLU A 40 -16.73 3.97 14.77
N GLN A 41 -18.02 4.30 14.82
CA GLN A 41 -18.96 3.67 15.76
C GLN A 41 -19.14 2.18 15.49
N SER A 42 -19.19 1.76 14.23
CA SER A 42 -19.25 0.34 13.88
C SER A 42 -18.00 -0.41 14.35
N LEU A 43 -16.81 0.17 14.14
CA LEU A 43 -15.54 -0.38 14.62
C LEU A 43 -15.52 -0.47 16.15
N GLN A 44 -15.98 0.58 16.83
CA GLN A 44 -16.10 0.63 18.29
C GLN A 44 -16.97 -0.50 18.83
N SER A 45 -18.11 -0.75 18.18
CA SER A 45 -19.05 -1.81 18.57
C SER A 45 -18.46 -3.22 18.42
N LEU A 46 -17.63 -3.43 17.40
CA LEU A 46 -17.02 -4.73 17.09
C LEU A 46 -15.78 -5.02 17.92
N THR A 47 -15.01 -3.99 18.26
CA THR A 47 -13.69 -4.15 18.90
C THR A 47 -13.67 -3.78 20.38
N GLY A 48 -14.66 -3.03 20.88
CA GLY A 48 -14.71 -2.55 22.27
C GLY A 48 -13.61 -1.54 22.65
N ALA A 49 -12.74 -1.16 21.72
CA ALA A 49 -11.58 -0.31 21.98
C ALA A 49 -11.91 1.16 21.67
N SER A 50 -11.99 2.01 22.70
CA SER A 50 -12.22 3.46 22.56
C SER A 50 -11.01 4.16 21.93
N PRO A 51 -11.17 5.14 21.02
CA PRO A 51 -10.04 5.75 20.28
C PRO A 51 -9.10 6.62 21.14
N GLY A 52 -9.21 6.60 22.46
CA GLY A 52 -8.53 7.52 23.38
C GLY A 52 -7.22 7.04 24.00
N GLU A 53 -6.87 5.76 23.94
CA GLU A 53 -5.72 5.21 24.69
C GLU A 53 -4.86 4.28 23.84
N GLY A 54 -4.23 4.85 22.81
CA GLY A 54 -3.12 4.22 22.09
C GLY A 54 -1.80 4.82 22.58
N THR A 55 -1.39 4.49 23.81
CA THR A 55 -0.01 4.67 24.23
C THR A 55 0.90 3.96 23.23
N GLY A 56 1.80 4.74 22.63
CA GLY A 56 2.86 4.21 21.78
C GLY A 56 3.75 3.27 22.58
N ALA A 57 3.45 1.97 22.53
CA ALA A 57 4.43 0.95 22.83
C ALA A 57 5.26 0.74 21.55
N THR A 58 6.28 1.60 21.40
CA THR A 58 7.44 1.26 20.58
C THR A 58 8.00 -0.06 21.09
N MET A 59 8.22 -0.99 20.16
CA MET A 59 8.85 -2.29 20.36
C MET A 59 10.07 -2.16 21.31
N SER A 60 9.94 -2.67 22.55
CA SER A 60 11.11 -2.93 23.39
C SER A 60 11.82 -4.12 22.77
N ASP A 61 12.95 -3.82 22.17
CA ASP A 61 13.98 -4.77 21.77
C ASP A 61 14.70 -5.19 23.07
N ASP A 62 14.15 -6.18 23.76
CA ASP A 62 14.85 -6.82 24.87
C ASP A 62 15.72 -7.93 24.30
N GLU A 63 17.00 -7.61 24.21
CA GLU A 63 18.09 -8.54 23.94
C GLU A 63 18.07 -9.72 24.92
N ASP A 64 18.54 -10.85 24.39
CA ASP A 64 18.87 -12.06 25.10
C ASP A 64 19.59 -11.79 26.43
N ASN A 65 18.98 -12.18 27.56
CA ASN A 65 19.78 -12.61 28.69
C ASN A 65 19.19 -13.89 29.31
N GLN A 66 19.93 -14.95 29.05
CA GLN A 66 19.86 -16.26 29.68
C GLN A 66 20.07 -16.10 31.18
N VAL A 67 19.01 -16.30 31.97
CA VAL A 67 19.15 -16.56 33.41
C VAL A 67 18.31 -17.79 33.73
N ASP A 68 18.99 -18.93 33.76
CA ASP A 68 18.56 -20.08 34.53
C ASP A 68 18.33 -19.61 35.97
N SER A 69 17.12 -19.81 36.49
CA SER A 69 16.85 -19.66 37.91
C SER A 69 15.98 -20.81 38.35
N GLU A 70 16.68 -21.91 38.61
CA GLU A 70 16.29 -22.98 39.51
C GLU A 70 15.94 -22.34 40.87
N THR A 71 14.65 -22.18 41.17
CA THR A 71 14.19 -21.80 42.52
C THR A 71 13.48 -23.00 43.12
N ASN A 72 14.30 -23.86 43.70
CA ASN A 72 13.91 -24.83 44.69
C ASN A 72 13.72 -24.07 46.02
N MET A 73 12.48 -23.87 46.47
CA MET A 73 12.17 -23.33 47.80
C MET A 73 11.25 -24.31 48.53
N PHE A 74 11.87 -25.29 49.20
CA PHE A 74 11.26 -26.05 50.27
C PHE A 74 11.98 -25.70 51.57
N ASP A 75 11.29 -24.98 52.44
CA ASP A 75 11.50 -24.86 53.88
C ASP A 75 10.14 -24.40 54.43
N GLY A 76 9.29 -25.19 55.08
CA GLY A 76 9.55 -26.07 56.20
C GLY A 76 8.91 -25.43 57.44
N SER A 77 7.64 -25.71 57.75
CA SER A 77 7.10 -25.85 59.13
C SER A 77 5.57 -25.96 59.20
N ASP A 78 5.14 -27.02 59.90
CA ASP A 78 3.94 -27.21 60.73
C ASP A 78 2.59 -27.65 60.12
N GLY A 79 2.34 -28.96 60.23
CA GLY A 79 1.18 -29.51 60.96
C GLY A 79 -0.22 -29.37 60.35
N SER A 80 -0.61 -30.31 59.47
CA SER A 80 -1.99 -30.83 59.44
C SER A 80 -2.09 -32.07 58.53
N ASP A 81 -2.43 -33.22 59.11
CA ASP A 81 -2.86 -34.41 58.37
C ASP A 81 -4.19 -34.11 57.64
N GLY A 82 -4.10 -33.86 56.34
CA GLY A 82 -5.27 -33.68 55.48
C GLY A 82 -4.86 -33.96 54.04
N MET A 83 -5.16 -35.16 53.56
CA MET A 83 -4.90 -35.65 52.21
C MET A 83 -5.05 -34.56 51.13
N GLY A 84 -3.93 -33.93 50.79
CA GLY A 84 -3.87 -32.79 49.90
C GLY A 84 -3.86 -33.24 48.45
N PHE A 85 -5.02 -33.26 47.81
CA PHE A 85 -5.11 -33.24 46.36
C PHE A 85 -4.79 -31.81 45.88
N GLY A 86 -3.50 -31.45 45.92
CA GLY A 86 -2.98 -30.18 45.38
C GLY A 86 -3.08 -30.14 43.85
N PRO A 87 -3.03 -28.94 43.23
CA PRO A 87 -3.20 -28.77 41.78
C PRO A 87 -2.28 -29.73 41.04
N LEU A 88 -2.84 -30.56 40.16
CA LEU A 88 -2.14 -31.63 39.44
C LEU A 88 -0.82 -31.10 38.84
N ILE A 89 0.28 -31.35 39.55
CA ILE A 89 1.64 -31.10 39.07
C ILE A 89 1.86 -32.17 38.01
N LEU A 90 1.65 -31.79 36.73
CA LEU A 90 1.97 -32.64 35.59
C LEU A 90 3.36 -33.24 35.76
N THR A 91 3.48 -34.53 35.49
CA THR A 91 4.75 -35.24 35.50
C THR A 91 5.74 -34.56 34.55
N GLU A 92 7.02 -34.66 34.84
CA GLU A 92 8.11 -34.08 34.03
C GLU A 92 8.02 -34.51 32.56
N GLY A 93 7.57 -35.75 32.32
CA GLY A 93 7.28 -36.27 30.98
C GLY A 93 6.13 -35.52 30.28
N GLU A 94 5.03 -35.24 30.98
CA GLU A 94 3.90 -34.49 30.43
C GLU A 94 4.28 -33.03 30.11
N ARG A 95 5.12 -32.41 30.95
CA ARG A 95 5.65 -31.05 30.69
C ARG A 95 6.54 -31.00 29.46
N SER A 96 7.46 -31.96 29.31
CA SER A 96 8.32 -32.07 28.14
C SER A 96 7.51 -32.30 26.85
N LEU A 97 6.44 -33.08 26.94
CA LEU A 97 5.54 -33.36 25.83
C LEU A 97 4.80 -32.10 25.38
N ILE A 98 4.29 -31.30 26.33
CA ILE A 98 3.62 -30.03 26.03
C ILE A 98 4.60 -29.03 25.39
N GLU A 99 5.82 -28.90 25.90
CA GLU A 99 6.79 -27.96 25.31
C GLU A 99 7.23 -28.39 23.91
N ARG A 100 7.37 -29.70 23.66
CA ARG A 100 7.68 -30.23 22.32
C ARG A 100 6.55 -29.93 21.33
N VAL A 101 5.30 -30.18 21.72
CA VAL A 101 4.11 -29.88 20.91
C VAL A 101 4.02 -28.36 20.64
N ARG A 102 4.29 -27.52 21.64
CA ARG A 102 4.32 -26.06 21.49
C ARG A 102 5.39 -25.62 20.49
N HIS A 103 6.56 -26.24 20.54
CA HIS A 103 7.67 -25.91 19.64
C HIS A 103 7.39 -26.37 18.20
N GLU A 104 6.77 -27.54 18.01
CA GLU A 104 6.31 -28.04 16.71
C GLU A 104 5.26 -27.12 16.09
N LEU A 105 4.19 -26.80 16.83
CA LEU A 105 3.15 -25.86 16.37
C LEU A 105 3.72 -24.48 16.01
N LYS A 106 4.63 -23.95 16.83
CA LYS A 106 5.30 -22.67 16.53
C LYS A 106 6.15 -22.75 15.26
N SER A 107 6.82 -23.87 15.04
CA SER A 107 7.62 -24.13 13.85
C SER A 107 6.75 -24.21 12.59
N GLU A 108 5.69 -25.03 12.64
CA GLU A 108 4.73 -25.20 11.55
C GLU A 108 4.06 -23.87 11.18
N LEU A 109 3.63 -23.10 12.19
CA LEU A 109 2.99 -21.82 11.96
C LEU A 109 3.95 -20.83 11.30
N LYS A 110 5.18 -20.71 11.82
CA LYS A 110 6.22 -19.86 11.21
C LYS A 110 6.54 -20.30 9.78
N GLN A 111 6.61 -21.60 9.52
CA GLN A 111 6.91 -22.14 8.21
C GLN A 111 5.77 -21.85 7.21
N GLY A 112 4.52 -22.14 7.58
CA GLY A 112 3.35 -21.88 6.74
C GLY A 112 3.14 -20.39 6.45
N TYR A 113 3.44 -19.50 7.41
CA TYR A 113 3.41 -18.05 7.15
C TYR A 113 4.54 -17.59 6.23
N LYS A 114 5.76 -18.13 6.37
CA LYS A 114 6.88 -17.81 5.47
C LYS A 114 6.56 -18.18 4.03
N GLU A 115 5.98 -19.35 3.80
CA GLU A 115 5.58 -19.81 2.46
C GLU A 115 4.52 -18.89 1.85
N LYS A 116 3.45 -18.58 2.60
CA LYS A 116 2.44 -17.61 2.15
C LYS A 116 3.02 -16.23 1.83
N LEU A 117 3.99 -15.76 2.63
CA LEU A 117 4.64 -14.48 2.37
C LEU A 117 5.45 -14.49 1.07
N VAL A 118 6.11 -15.60 0.74
CA VAL A 118 6.83 -15.77 -0.53
C VAL A 118 5.84 -15.76 -1.70
N ASP A 119 4.73 -16.48 -1.59
CA ASP A 119 3.69 -16.52 -2.63
C ASP A 119 3.06 -15.14 -2.88
N ILE A 120 2.73 -14.42 -1.80
CA ILE A 120 2.21 -13.05 -1.88
C ILE A 120 3.24 -12.12 -2.52
N ARG A 121 4.51 -12.23 -2.12
CA ARG A 121 5.59 -11.44 -2.70
C ARG A 121 5.76 -11.70 -4.20
N GLU A 122 5.75 -12.97 -4.60
CA GLU A 122 5.86 -13.35 -6.01
C GLU A 122 4.63 -12.91 -6.80
N GLU A 123 3.43 -12.98 -6.23
CA GLU A 123 2.21 -12.48 -6.85
C GLU A 123 2.25 -10.97 -7.05
N ILE A 124 2.71 -10.21 -6.05
CA ILE A 124 2.95 -8.76 -6.17
C ILE A 124 3.99 -8.48 -7.26
N MET A 125 5.08 -9.23 -7.30
CA MET A 125 6.14 -9.07 -8.31
C MET A 125 5.65 -9.41 -9.72
N ARG A 126 4.82 -10.43 -9.88
CA ARG A 126 4.16 -10.79 -11.16
C ARG A 126 3.23 -9.67 -11.61
N LYS A 127 2.35 -9.18 -10.73
CA LYS A 127 1.47 -8.03 -11.02
C LYS A 127 2.27 -6.77 -11.39
N ARG A 128 3.41 -6.54 -10.75
CA ARG A 128 4.31 -5.41 -11.08
C ARG A 128 5.03 -5.58 -12.43
N ARG A 129 5.35 -6.81 -12.83
CA ARG A 129 6.02 -7.12 -14.11
C ARG A 129 5.05 -7.20 -15.29
N ALA A 130 3.79 -7.59 -15.07
CA ALA A 130 2.75 -7.70 -16.08
C ALA A 130 2.44 -6.39 -16.84
N GLY A 131 2.89 -5.24 -16.32
CA GLY A 131 2.77 -3.93 -16.98
C GLY A 131 3.99 -3.50 -17.81
N LYS A 132 5.06 -4.30 -17.89
CA LYS A 132 6.26 -3.94 -18.67
C LYS A 132 6.24 -4.65 -20.02
N LEU A 133 6.30 -3.87 -21.08
CA LEU A 133 6.45 -4.39 -22.44
C LEU A 133 7.79 -5.14 -22.58
N PRO A 134 7.86 -6.21 -23.39
CA PRO A 134 9.12 -6.89 -23.71
C PRO A 134 10.18 -5.88 -24.17
N GLY A 135 11.42 -6.02 -23.70
CA GLY A 135 12.49 -5.03 -23.94
C GLY A 135 12.68 -4.67 -25.42
N ASP A 136 12.52 -5.66 -26.30
CA ASP A 136 12.65 -5.49 -27.75
C ASP A 136 11.52 -4.62 -28.34
N THR A 137 10.27 -4.83 -27.89
CA THR A 137 9.12 -4.01 -28.33
C THR A 137 9.22 -2.56 -27.86
N ALA A 138 9.81 -2.34 -26.68
CA ALA A 138 10.01 -0.99 -26.14
C ALA A 138 11.04 -0.19 -26.96
N ALA A 139 12.03 -0.86 -27.57
CA ALA A 139 13.00 -0.21 -28.45
C ALA A 139 12.33 0.36 -29.71
N THR A 140 11.46 -0.42 -30.36
CA THR A 140 10.70 0.02 -31.55
C THR A 140 9.80 1.22 -31.25
N LEU A 141 9.03 1.16 -30.15
CA LEU A 141 8.18 2.29 -29.73
C LEU A 141 9.00 3.54 -29.40
N LYS A 142 10.18 3.36 -28.79
CA LYS A 142 11.09 4.46 -28.48
C LYS A 142 11.71 5.06 -29.74
N ALA A 143 12.05 4.26 -30.74
CA ALA A 143 12.57 4.75 -32.02
C ALA A 143 11.55 5.65 -32.72
N TRP A 144 10.29 5.19 -32.81
CA TRP A 144 9.20 6.00 -33.36
C TRP A 144 9.00 7.31 -32.58
N TRP A 145 9.03 7.23 -31.24
CA TRP A 145 8.91 8.41 -30.36
C TRP A 145 9.98 9.46 -30.63
N GLN A 146 11.25 9.04 -30.79
CA GLN A 146 12.34 9.98 -31.07
C GLN A 146 12.16 10.67 -32.43
N ALA A 147 11.76 9.91 -33.45
CA ALA A 147 11.46 10.46 -34.77
C ALA A 147 10.30 11.47 -34.74
N HIS A 148 9.32 11.28 -33.86
CA HIS A 148 8.12 12.11 -33.71
C HIS A 148 8.10 12.93 -32.41
N SER A 149 9.27 13.33 -31.92
CA SER A 149 9.42 14.01 -30.62
C SER A 149 8.69 15.36 -30.54
N LYS A 150 8.54 16.07 -31.67
CA LYS A 150 7.83 17.36 -31.76
C LYS A 150 6.31 17.21 -31.61
N TRP A 151 5.74 16.14 -32.17
CA TRP A 151 4.31 15.85 -32.16
C TRP A 151 4.07 14.34 -31.97
N PRO A 152 4.17 13.83 -30.73
CA PRO A 152 4.14 12.40 -30.45
C PRO A 152 2.71 11.84 -30.40
N TYR A 153 1.98 12.01 -31.50
CA TYR A 153 0.62 11.52 -31.71
C TYR A 153 0.63 10.60 -32.94
N PRO A 154 0.82 9.28 -32.75
CA PRO A 154 0.81 8.34 -33.87
C PRO A 154 -0.56 8.32 -34.54
N THR A 155 -0.55 8.32 -35.87
CA THR A 155 -1.76 8.13 -36.68
C THR A 155 -2.27 6.69 -36.55
N GLU A 156 -3.48 6.41 -37.05
CA GLU A 156 -3.99 5.02 -37.05
C GLU A 156 -3.10 4.08 -37.87
N ASP A 157 -2.52 4.56 -38.97
CA ASP A 157 -1.56 3.78 -39.78
C ASP A 157 -0.26 3.52 -39.02
N ASP A 158 0.27 4.50 -38.30
CA ASP A 158 1.47 4.32 -37.47
C ASP A 158 1.21 3.31 -36.35
N LYS A 159 0.04 3.39 -35.71
CA LYS A 159 -0.36 2.42 -34.69
C LYS A 159 -0.46 1.02 -35.29
N ALA A 160 -1.04 0.86 -36.48
CA ALA A 160 -1.15 -0.43 -37.15
C ALA A 160 0.23 -1.03 -37.48
N ARG A 161 1.18 -0.22 -37.98
CA ARG A 161 2.57 -0.65 -38.21
C ARG A 161 3.25 -1.07 -36.90
N LEU A 162 3.08 -0.28 -35.83
CA LEU A 162 3.65 -0.61 -34.53
C LEU A 162 3.06 -1.90 -33.95
N VAL A 163 1.76 -2.17 -34.13
CA VAL A 163 1.13 -3.46 -33.78
C VAL A 163 1.80 -4.60 -34.54
N GLN A 164 1.99 -4.43 -35.85
CA GLN A 164 2.59 -5.45 -36.71
C GLN A 164 4.06 -5.73 -36.35
N GLU A 165 4.86 -4.70 -36.10
CA GLU A 165 6.29 -4.82 -35.80
C GLU A 165 6.56 -5.32 -34.38
N THR A 166 5.74 -4.91 -33.41
CA THR A 166 5.95 -5.26 -31.99
C THR A 166 5.14 -6.47 -31.52
N GLY A 167 4.12 -6.88 -32.29
CA GLY A 167 3.16 -7.89 -31.88
C GLY A 167 2.28 -7.48 -30.69
N LEU A 168 2.34 -6.21 -30.26
CA LEU A 168 1.57 -5.70 -29.14
C LEU A 168 0.15 -5.36 -29.56
N GLN A 169 -0.80 -5.49 -28.63
CA GLN A 169 -2.16 -5.03 -28.88
C GLN A 169 -2.20 -3.51 -28.98
N LEU A 170 -3.08 -3.00 -29.85
CA LEU A 170 -3.32 -1.56 -30.05
C LEU A 170 -3.53 -0.81 -28.72
N LYS A 171 -4.24 -1.41 -27.77
CA LYS A 171 -4.47 -0.85 -26.42
C LYS A 171 -3.16 -0.65 -25.65
N GLN A 172 -2.22 -1.60 -25.73
CA GLN A 172 -0.93 -1.52 -25.06
C GLN A 172 -0.07 -0.40 -25.67
N ILE A 173 -0.09 -0.26 -26.99
CA ILE A 173 0.60 0.80 -27.73
C ILE A 173 0.02 2.18 -27.34
N ASN A 174 -1.31 2.33 -27.34
CA ASN A 174 -1.97 3.57 -26.92
C ASN A 174 -1.61 3.96 -25.48
N ASN A 175 -1.69 3.01 -24.55
CA ASN A 175 -1.32 3.23 -23.15
C ASN A 175 0.14 3.61 -23.00
N TRP A 176 1.04 2.99 -23.78
CA TRP A 176 2.45 3.34 -23.78
C TRP A 176 2.66 4.79 -24.22
N PHE A 177 2.07 5.22 -25.34
CA PHE A 177 2.21 6.60 -25.83
C PHE A 177 1.61 7.65 -24.89
N ILE A 178 0.45 7.35 -24.27
CA ILE A 178 -0.14 8.23 -23.25
C ILE A 178 0.83 8.40 -22.07
N ASN A 179 1.33 7.29 -21.54
CA ASN A 179 2.25 7.30 -20.40
C ASN A 179 3.60 7.95 -20.76
N GLN A 180 4.09 7.72 -21.98
CA GLN A 180 5.33 8.29 -22.49
C GLN A 180 5.21 9.81 -22.63
N ARG A 181 4.08 10.34 -23.17
CA ARG A 181 3.79 11.79 -23.16
C ARG A 181 3.77 12.36 -21.74
N LYS A 182 3.07 11.72 -20.80
CA LYS A 182 3.02 12.20 -19.41
C LYS A 182 4.42 12.36 -18.78
N ARG A 183 5.34 11.43 -19.05
CA ARG A 183 6.72 11.46 -18.53
C ARG A 183 7.61 12.52 -19.19
N ASN A 184 7.46 12.73 -20.51
CA ASN A 184 8.37 13.58 -21.28
C ASN A 184 7.88 15.03 -21.44
N TRP A 185 6.57 15.28 -21.38
CA TRP A 185 6.00 16.62 -21.60
C TRP A 185 6.31 17.62 -20.48
N HIS A 186 6.47 17.15 -19.24
CA HIS A 186 6.82 18.01 -18.09
C HIS A 186 8.34 18.10 -17.85
N SER A 187 9.11 17.13 -18.35
CA SER A 187 10.58 17.08 -18.15
C SER A 187 11.34 17.95 -19.15
N SER A 188 10.72 18.38 -20.26
CA SER A 188 11.34 19.26 -21.25
C SER A 188 11.44 20.72 -20.81
N ASN A 189 10.84 21.12 -19.68
CA ASN A 189 10.94 22.50 -19.16
C ASN A 189 12.00 22.68 -18.05
N THR A 190 12.71 21.63 -17.65
CA THR A 190 13.72 21.70 -16.57
C THR A 190 15.09 21.13 -16.92
N ALA A 191 15.30 20.65 -18.16
CA ALA A 191 16.55 20.00 -18.57
C ALA A 191 17.49 20.89 -19.41
N SER A 192 17.42 22.23 -19.30
CA SER A 192 18.36 23.16 -19.96
C SER A 192 19.48 23.63 -19.03
N SER A 193 20.03 22.76 -18.18
CA SER A 193 21.25 23.05 -17.41
C SER A 193 21.91 21.77 -16.89
N SER A 194 22.67 21.07 -17.72
CA SER A 194 23.84 20.27 -17.28
C SER A 194 24.56 19.60 -18.46
N GLU A 195 25.00 20.40 -19.43
CA GLU A 195 26.15 20.01 -20.24
C GLU A 195 27.33 20.94 -19.90
N LYS A 196 28.22 20.46 -19.02
CA LYS A 196 29.62 20.90 -19.00
C LYS A 196 30.55 19.69 -18.94
N THR A 197 30.88 19.24 -20.15
CA THR A 197 32.24 18.97 -20.63
C THR A 197 33.23 18.29 -19.67
N LYS A 198 33.37 16.99 -19.86
CA LYS A 198 34.59 16.23 -19.52
C LYS A 198 35.58 16.40 -20.68
N LYS A 199 36.64 17.21 -20.52
CA LYS A 199 37.82 17.15 -21.42
C LYS A 199 39.11 17.06 -20.61
N LYS A 200 39.75 15.91 -20.81
CA LYS A 200 41.05 15.48 -20.33
C LYS A 200 42.16 16.11 -21.19
N ARG A 201 43.12 16.78 -20.57
CA ARG A 201 44.57 16.69 -20.79
C ARG A 201 45.29 17.53 -19.75
#